data_AF-A0A5J6GH74-F1
#
_entry.id   AF-A0A5J6GH74-F1
#
_cell.length_a   1.000
_cell.length_b   1.000
_cell.length_c   1.000
_cell.angle_alpha   90.00
_cell.angle_beta   90.00
_cell.angle_gamma   90.00
#
_symmetry.space_group_name_H-M   'P 1'
#
loop_
_entity.id
_entity.type
_entity.pdbx_description
1 polymer ?
#
loop_
_entity_poly.entity_id
_entity_poly.type
_entity_poly.pdbx_seq_one_letter_code
_entity_poly.pdbx_strand_id
1 'polypeptide(L)' 'MTTTVIQPKWHTVADVAAMLGFGLSKTKMLVLTGEIRSVKVGRNRRILPEWVDDYVRRVTSEAEGVSA' A
#
# COMPACT_ATOMS: atom_id res chain seq x y z
N MET A 1 -29.84 -12.19 10.95
CA MET A 1 -29.10 -11.12 11.67
C MET A 1 -28.04 -10.59 10.73
N THR A 2 -27.97 -9.28 10.51
CA THR A 2 -26.97 -8.65 9.63
C THR A 2 -25.81 -8.16 10.49
N THR A 3 -24.62 -8.69 10.28
CA THR A 3 -23.40 -8.29 11.01
C THR A 3 -22.73 -7.15 10.26
N THR A 4 -22.63 -5.97 10.87
CA THR A 4 -21.85 -4.85 10.32
C THR A 4 -20.37 -5.04 10.68
N VAL A 5 -19.51 -5.15 9.67
CA VAL A 5 -18.06 -5.27 9.86
C VAL A 5 -17.41 -3.88 9.79
N ILE A 6 -16.69 -3.49 10.84
CA ILE A 6 -15.91 -2.25 10.85
C ILE A 6 -14.61 -2.50 10.08
N GLN A 7 -14.42 -1.78 8.97
CA GLN A 7 -13.20 -1.84 8.16
C GLN A 7 -12.25 -0.69 8.52
N PRO A 8 -10.94 -0.96 8.68
CA PRO A 8 -9.95 0.10 8.82
C PRO A 8 -9.96 1.05 7.61
N LYS A 9 -9.83 2.35 7.86
CA LYS A 9 -9.78 3.37 6.80
C LYS A 9 -8.41 3.49 6.11
N TRP A 10 -7.39 2.88 6.68
CA TRP A 10 -6.02 2.89 6.18
C TRP A 10 -5.25 1.67 6.68
N HIS A 11 -4.12 1.42 6.04
CA HIS A 11 -3.23 0.29 6.30
C HIS A 11 -1.94 0.73 6.97
N THR A 12 -1.38 -0.19 7.75
CA THR A 12 0.01 -0.13 8.19
C THR A 12 0.94 -0.68 7.11
N VAL A 13 2.25 -0.45 7.27
CA VAL A 13 3.26 -1.05 6.38
C VAL A 13 3.23 -2.58 6.44
N ALA A 14 2.88 -3.16 7.60
CA ALA A 14 2.77 -4.60 7.76
C ALA A 14 1.56 -5.17 7.01
N ASP A 15 0.41 -4.49 7.08
CA ASP A 15 -0.78 -4.91 6.32
C ASP A 15 -0.49 -4.89 4.82
N VAL A 16 0.16 -3.83 4.31
CA VAL A 16 0.54 -3.73 2.89
C VAL A 16 1.55 -4.80 2.49
N ALA A 17 2.51 -5.12 3.37
CA ALA A 17 3.44 -6.21 3.13
C ALA A 17 2.70 -7.56 2.97
N ALA A 18 1.73 -7.84 3.85
CA ALA A 18 0.91 -9.03 3.76
C ALA A 18 0.04 -9.05 2.49
N MET A 19 -0.64 -7.93 2.18
CA MET A 19 -1.50 -7.81 1.00
C MET A 19 -0.75 -8.02 -0.32
N LEU A 20 0.47 -7.49 -0.44
CA LEU A 20 1.29 -7.60 -1.65
C LEU A 20 2.18 -8.85 -1.68
N GLY A 21 2.17 -9.68 -0.62
CA GLY A 21 3.07 -10.83 -0.51
C GLY A 21 4.56 -10.46 -0.42
N PHE A 22 4.88 -9.28 0.10
CA PHE A 22 6.25 -8.78 0.23
C PHE A 22 6.80 -8.94 1.64
N GLY A 23 8.13 -9.01 1.77
CA GLY A 23 8.80 -8.88 3.07
C GLY A 23 8.75 -7.45 3.60
N LEU A 24 8.65 -7.29 4.93
CA LEU A 24 8.52 -5.99 5.60
C LEU A 24 9.62 -4.99 5.22
N SER A 25 10.86 -5.45 5.04
CA SER A 25 11.99 -4.60 4.65
C SER A 25 11.79 -3.99 3.25
N LYS A 26 11.31 -4.78 2.28
CA LYS A 26 10.99 -4.29 0.92
C LYS A 26 9.86 -3.27 0.98
N THR A 27 8.78 -3.57 1.70
CA THR A 27 7.64 -2.66 1.82
C THR A 27 8.03 -1.35 2.51
N LYS A 28 8.86 -1.40 3.56
CA LYS A 28 9.44 -0.20 4.18
C LYS A 28 10.26 0.61 3.18
N MET A 29 11.06 -0.05 2.34
CA MET A 29 11.84 0.63 1.31
C MET A 29 10.94 1.36 0.32
N LEU A 30 9.91 0.69 -0.22
CA LEU A 30 8.94 1.31 -1.13
C LEU A 30 8.24 2.53 -0.52
N VAL A 31 7.92 2.47 0.77
CA VAL A 31 7.34 3.60 1.50
C VAL A 31 8.35 4.74 1.71
N LEU A 32 9.62 4.42 1.98
CA LEU A 32 10.68 5.40 2.18
C LEU A 32 11.06 6.11 0.88
N THR A 33 11.09 5.39 -0.24
CA THR A 33 11.40 5.95 -1.57
C THR A 33 10.19 6.64 -2.21
N GLY A 34 9.00 6.48 -1.64
CA GLY A 34 7.76 7.10 -2.15
C GLY A 34 7.08 6.30 -3.26
N GLU A 35 7.60 5.12 -3.62
CA GLU A 35 6.98 4.20 -4.57
C GLU A 35 5.58 3.77 -4.10
N ILE A 36 5.43 3.56 -2.79
CA ILE A 36 4.12 3.49 -2.14
C ILE A 36 3.93 4.74 -1.31
N ARG A 37 2.92 5.55 -1.67
CA ARG A 37 2.57 6.77 -0.93
C ARG A 37 2.21 6.44 0.51
N SER A 38 2.54 7.34 1.43
CA SER A 38 2.19 7.21 2.84
C SER A 38 2.08 8.57 3.53
N VAL A 39 1.27 8.65 4.59
CA VAL A 39 1.21 9.78 5.51
C VAL A 39 1.98 9.44 6.78
N LYS A 40 2.77 10.38 7.30
CA LYS A 40 3.37 10.30 8.63
C LYS A 40 2.37 10.82 9.66
N VAL A 41 1.97 9.97 10.61
CA VAL A 41 1.16 10.36 11.76
C VAL A 41 1.95 10.03 13.03
N GLY A 42 2.65 11.04 13.56
CA GLY A 42 3.60 10.87 14.66
C GLY A 42 4.74 9.91 14.29
N ARG A 43 4.85 8.79 15.02
CA ARG A 43 5.84 7.74 14.77
C ARG A 43 5.39 6.69 13.74
N ASN A 44 4.17 6.79 13.23
CA ASN A 44 3.55 5.78 12.39
C ASN A 44 3.48 6.23 10.92
N ARG A 45 3.64 5.27 10.00
CA ARG A 45 3.26 5.41 8.59
C ARG A 45 1.85 4.85 8.39
N ARG A 46 1.01 5.55 7.62
CA ARG A 46 -0.32 5.09 7.21
C ARG A 46 -0.45 5.20 5.70
N ILE A 47 -1.05 4.20 5.09
CA ILE A 47 -1.17 4.04 3.65
C ILE A 47 -2.66 3.91 3.34
N LEU A 48 -3.19 4.76 2.47
CA LEU A 48 -4.57 4.66 2.05
C LEU A 48 -4.75 3.45 1.12
N PRO A 49 -5.89 2.74 1.15
CA PRO A 49 -6.13 1.60 0.27
C PRO A 49 -5.87 1.91 -1.21
N GLU A 50 -6.38 3.04 -1.69
CA GLU A 50 -6.22 3.48 -3.08
C GLU A 50 -4.75 3.71 -3.49
N TRP A 51 -3.86 3.97 -2.53
CA TRP A 51 -2.44 4.13 -2.83
C TRP A 51 -1.72 2.80 -3.05
N VAL A 52 -2.26 1.71 -2.49
CA VAL A 52 -1.80 0.35 -2.80
C VAL A 52 -2.24 -0.01 -4.22
N ASP A 53 -3.49 0.27 -4.57
CA ASP A 53 -4.04 0.04 -5.91
C ASP A 53 -3.24 0.80 -6.99
N ASP A 54 -2.93 2.07 -6.73
CA ASP A 54 -2.15 2.88 -7.66
C ASP A 54 -0.71 2.37 -7.83
N TYR A 55 -0.09 1.83 -6.77
CA TYR A 55 1.22 1.18 -6.87
C TYR A 55 1.16 -0.05 -7.77
N VAL A 56 0.17 -0.93 -7.54
CA VAL A 56 -0.02 -2.14 -8.36
C VAL A 56 -0.25 -1.75 -9.82
N ARG A 57 -1.17 -0.81 -10.08
CA ARG A 57 -1.49 -0.35 -11.43
C ARG A 57 -0.26 0.17 -12.16
N ARG A 58 0.57 0.97 -11.49
CA ARG A 58 1.79 1.53 -12.09
C ARG A 58 2.78 0.43 -12.45
N VAL A 59 3.09 -0.47 -11.52
CA VAL A 59 4.03 -1.59 -11.77
C VAL A 59 3.53 -2.51 -12.88
N THR A 60 2.22 -2.77 -12.95
CA THR A 60 1.64 -3.57 -14.04
C THR A 60 1.69 -2.84 -15.38
N SER A 61 1.42 -1.53 -15.41
CA SER A 61 1.47 -0.75 -16.66
C SER A 61 2.89 -0.69 -17.22
N GLU A 62 3.88 -0.50 -16.34
CA GLU A 62 5.31 -0.52 -16.71
C GLU A 62 5.73 -1.89 -17.25
N ALA A 63 5.29 -2.98 -16.62
CA ALA A 63 5.60 -4.34 -17.05
C ALA A 63 4.99 -4.68 -18.42
N GLU A 64 3.77 -4.21 -18.70
CA GLU A 64 3.10 -4.39 -19.99
C GLU A 64 3.63 -3.43 -21.09
N GLY A 65 4.59 -2.55 -20.77
CA GLY A 65 5.15 -1.57 -21.71
C GLY A 65 4.14 -0.48 -22.12
N VAL A 66 3.00 -0.40 -21.43
CA VAL A 66 1.99 0.64 -21.65
C VAL A 66 2.47 1.89 -20.92
N SER A 67 3.17 2.75 -21.65
CA SER A 67 3.47 4.11 -21.21
C SER A 67 2.21 4.95 -21.39
N ALA A 68 1.78 5.63 -20.32
CA ALA A 68 0.64 6.54 -20.35
C ALA A 68 0.86 7.73 -21.30
#